data_AF-A0A0D0V4M0-F1
#
_entry.id   AF-A0A0D0V4M0-F1
#
_cell.length_a   1.000
_cell.length_b   1.000
_cell.length_c   1.000
_cell.angle_alpha   90.00
_cell.angle_beta   90.00
_cell.angle_gamma   90.00
#
_symmetry.space_group_name_H-M   'P 1'
#
loop_
_entity.id
_entity.type
_entity.pdbx_description
1 polymer ?
#
loop_
_entity_poly.entity_id
_entity_poly.type
_entity_poly.pdbx_seq_one_letter_code
_entity_poly.pdbx_strand_id
1 'polypeptide(L)'
;MSYGHSPPVLLTSTLIPISLLLILNPLLPLILPALPPPIQSIISNVPLPKQPALPALQANIGFALLAFVGAVWIVPRVSGAFVEKGLRGRDLLKPGGRTSGPWIPESLGLPCASWYIALMMLFIPFPFSHLFQGGMLEVFPQRELTLFLSSLLSLLTATLLGFIDDLFDIRWRHKLPIPIVAAVPTLLVYYSVGGLTSVVLPQGVVGWARMMGMEKWVNNGVVDLGPLYYIYLILLPTFTTNSINILAGINGVEVTQALLIALSVLLNDLLFLPIWPQSFLRLLGVSQPENGRLLEWAMGEVVDRHLMSLYFMAPLIGVCAGFLWHNWYPARAFPGDTFCYFTGMAFSAVAIQGHFSKTLILFFIPQIFNFVLSCPQLFGLVDCPRHRLPSFDAETGLLHPSRVVFEKPPPTKTRVVLQILEYLRLVRLERSKPSKEDQQVHIKSSTNLTILNFLLVHFGPMREQTLCMLVAGVQVLGSAVAFGIRYGVGSWFYGGARR
;
A
#
# COMPACT_ATOMS: atom_id res chain seq x y z
N MET A 1 -7.27 -3.17 31.59
CA MET A 1 -8.04 -3.26 30.33
C MET A 1 -7.29 -4.16 29.37
N SER A 2 -7.96 -5.07 28.68
CA SER A 2 -7.35 -5.83 27.57
C SER A 2 -7.33 -4.93 26.34
N TYR A 3 -6.13 -4.57 25.87
CA TYR A 3 -5.96 -3.80 24.63
C TYR A 3 -6.00 -4.74 23.41
N GLY A 4 -6.45 -4.23 22.27
CA GLY A 4 -6.73 -5.05 21.09
C GLY A 4 -8.00 -5.89 21.21
N HIS A 5 -8.51 -6.36 20.07
CA HIS A 5 -9.53 -7.42 20.04
C HIS A 5 -8.94 -8.77 20.47
N SER A 6 -9.76 -9.61 21.11
CA SER A 6 -9.35 -10.97 21.45
C SER A 6 -8.99 -11.75 20.17
N PRO A 7 -7.86 -12.46 20.13
CA PRO A 7 -7.50 -13.28 18.98
C PRO A 7 -8.57 -14.34 18.68
N PRO A 8 -8.95 -14.56 17.40
CA PRO A 8 -9.80 -15.67 17.00
C PRO A 8 -9.00 -16.98 17.09
N VAL A 9 -9.04 -17.60 18.28
CA VAL A 9 -8.20 -18.76 18.63
C VAL A 9 -8.39 -19.92 17.65
N LEU A 10 -9.63 -20.28 17.31
CA LEU A 10 -9.91 -21.39 16.39
C LEU A 10 -9.33 -21.16 14.99
N LEU A 11 -9.47 -19.95 14.45
CA LEU A 11 -8.92 -19.60 13.14
C LEU A 11 -7.39 -19.68 13.17
N THR A 12 -6.77 -19.01 14.15
CA THR A 12 -5.31 -18.93 14.23
C THR A 12 -4.66 -20.28 14.57
N SER A 13 -5.27 -21.10 15.43
CA SER A 13 -4.80 -22.46 15.72
C SER A 13 -4.88 -23.39 14.51
N THR A 14 -5.84 -23.15 13.60
CA THR A 14 -5.96 -23.90 12.33
C THR A 14 -4.93 -23.43 11.31
N LEU A 15 -4.67 -22.12 11.23
CA LEU A 15 -3.73 -21.56 10.26
C LEU A 15 -2.27 -21.88 10.55
N ILE A 16 -1.87 -22.00 11.84
CA ILE A 16 -0.49 -22.33 12.23
C ILE A 16 0.01 -23.64 11.59
N PRO A 17 -0.62 -24.81 11.79
CA PRO A 17 -0.14 -26.06 11.23
C PRO A 17 -0.17 -26.05 9.69
N ILE A 18 -1.20 -25.46 9.07
CA ILE A 18 -1.27 -25.29 7.60
C ILE A 18 -0.07 -24.49 7.12
N SER A 19 0.22 -23.38 7.79
CA SER A 19 1.34 -22.53 7.45
C SER A 19 2.69 -23.24 7.59
N LEU A 20 2.89 -23.96 8.69
CA LEU A 20 4.13 -24.72 8.91
C LEU A 20 4.30 -25.79 7.84
N LEU A 21 3.23 -26.49 7.46
CA LEU A 21 3.26 -27.45 6.36
C LEU A 21 3.65 -26.80 5.03
N LEU A 22 3.08 -25.64 4.70
CA LEU A 22 3.40 -24.91 3.47
C LEU A 22 4.86 -24.42 3.43
N ILE A 23 5.45 -24.08 4.58
CA ILE A 23 6.85 -23.66 4.71
C ILE A 23 7.79 -24.87 4.66
N LEU A 24 7.47 -25.96 5.37
CA LEU A 24 8.36 -27.11 5.51
C LEU A 24 8.35 -28.02 4.27
N ASN A 25 7.23 -28.13 3.56
CA ASN A 25 7.11 -29.02 2.40
C ASN A 25 8.16 -28.74 1.31
N PRO A 26 8.39 -27.49 0.87
CA PRO A 26 9.48 -27.12 -0.05
C PRO A 26 10.89 -27.51 0.41
N LEU A 27 11.12 -27.57 1.72
CA LEU A 27 12.44 -27.90 2.28
C LEU A 27 12.66 -29.40 2.44
N LEU A 28 11.61 -30.21 2.33
CA LEU A 28 11.70 -31.63 2.58
C LEU A 28 12.73 -32.35 1.69
N PRO A 29 12.85 -32.08 0.37
CA PRO A 29 13.88 -32.70 -0.45
C PRO A 29 15.31 -32.37 -0.02
N LEU A 30 15.52 -31.23 0.65
CA LEU A 30 16.81 -30.80 1.19
C LEU A 30 17.13 -31.45 2.53
N ILE A 31 16.12 -31.55 3.40
CA ILE A 31 16.30 -31.99 4.78
C ILE A 31 16.25 -33.52 4.88
N LEU A 32 15.36 -34.18 4.14
CA LEU A 32 15.11 -35.62 4.25
C LEU A 32 16.41 -36.45 4.09
N PRO A 33 17.31 -36.19 3.12
CA PRO A 33 18.56 -36.93 3.00
C PRO A 33 19.51 -36.77 4.21
N ALA A 34 19.41 -35.66 4.95
CA ALA A 34 20.25 -35.36 6.11
C ALA A 34 19.74 -35.95 7.43
N LEU A 35 18.52 -36.51 7.46
CA LEU A 35 17.92 -37.08 8.67
C LEU A 35 18.36 -38.54 8.91
N PRO A 36 18.40 -39.01 10.17
CA PRO A 36 18.64 -40.42 10.48
C PRO A 36 17.63 -41.38 9.83
N PRO A 37 18.01 -42.60 9.43
CA PRO A 37 17.14 -43.55 8.72
C PRO A 37 15.78 -43.85 9.39
N PRO A 38 15.66 -43.96 10.74
CA PRO A 38 14.38 -44.19 11.39
C PRO A 38 13.38 -43.05 11.12
N ILE A 39 13.88 -41.80 11.10
CA ILE A 39 13.06 -40.61 10.88
C ILE A 39 12.68 -40.50 9.40
N GLN A 40 13.60 -40.82 8.48
CA GLN A 40 13.32 -40.86 7.05
C GLN A 40 12.18 -41.83 6.72
N SER A 41 12.19 -43.03 7.30
CA SER A 41 11.13 -44.03 7.13
C SER A 41 9.77 -43.54 7.64
N ILE A 42 9.73 -42.87 8.79
CA ILE A 42 8.48 -42.31 9.34
C ILE A 42 7.93 -41.24 8.38
N ILE A 43 8.76 -40.29 7.95
CA ILE A 43 8.31 -39.16 7.13
C ILE A 43 7.89 -39.61 5.73
N SER A 44 8.60 -40.57 5.13
CA SER A 44 8.26 -41.11 3.81
C SER A 44 6.94 -41.88 3.79
N ASN A 45 6.48 -42.40 4.94
CA ASN A 45 5.18 -43.06 5.08
C ASN A 45 4.02 -42.07 5.32
N VAL A 46 4.30 -40.79 5.56
CA VAL A 46 3.26 -39.76 5.67
C VAL A 46 2.84 -39.32 4.26
N PRO A 47 1.53 -39.30 3.94
CA PRO A 47 1.04 -38.81 2.65
C PRO A 47 1.21 -37.28 2.57
N LEU A 48 2.39 -36.85 2.13
CA LEU A 48 2.72 -35.42 1.97
C LEU A 48 2.30 -34.91 0.59
N PRO A 49 1.96 -33.61 0.46
CA PRO A 49 1.67 -33.00 -0.82
C PRO A 49 2.84 -33.14 -1.80
N LYS A 50 2.55 -33.29 -3.09
CA LYS A 50 3.58 -33.25 -4.13
C LYS A 50 4.32 -31.90 -4.10
N GLN A 51 5.60 -31.92 -4.46
CA GLN A 51 6.38 -30.69 -4.59
C GLN A 51 5.77 -29.79 -5.68
N PRO A 52 5.55 -28.50 -5.39
CA PRO A 52 4.95 -27.57 -6.34
C PRO A 52 5.97 -27.16 -7.41
N ALA A 53 5.48 -26.63 -8.53
CA ALA A 53 6.34 -26.06 -9.57
C ALA A 53 7.15 -24.84 -9.08
N LEU A 54 6.61 -24.10 -8.10
CA LEU A 54 7.28 -22.96 -7.45
C LEU A 54 7.35 -23.20 -5.93
N PRO A 55 8.38 -23.90 -5.42
CA PRO A 55 8.53 -24.23 -4.00
C PRO A 55 8.58 -22.99 -3.09
N ALA A 56 9.30 -21.95 -3.51
CA ALA A 56 9.37 -20.69 -2.77
C ALA A 56 8.01 -19.99 -2.68
N LEU A 57 7.16 -20.06 -3.71
CA LEU A 57 5.82 -19.50 -3.68
C LEU A 57 4.92 -20.23 -2.66
N GLN A 58 5.00 -21.55 -2.58
CA GLN A 58 4.28 -22.31 -1.56
C GLN A 58 4.70 -21.88 -0.14
N ALA A 59 6.01 -21.80 0.12
CA ALA A 59 6.51 -21.32 1.40
C ALA A 59 6.03 -19.89 1.69
N ASN A 60 6.04 -19.01 0.69
CA ASN A 60 5.60 -17.63 0.82
C ASN A 60 4.12 -17.52 1.25
N ILE A 61 3.24 -18.38 0.74
CA ILE A 61 1.83 -18.45 1.20
C ILE A 61 1.79 -18.85 2.68
N GLY A 62 2.63 -19.79 3.12
CA GLY A 62 2.78 -20.09 4.54
C GLY A 62 3.24 -18.87 5.33
N PHE A 63 4.32 -18.20 4.92
CA PHE A 63 4.76 -16.95 5.56
C PHE A 63 3.67 -15.89 5.61
N ALA A 64 2.79 -15.80 4.62
CA ALA A 64 1.63 -14.91 4.64
C ALA A 64 0.59 -15.28 5.69
N LEU A 65 0.35 -16.57 5.92
CA LEU A 65 -0.50 -17.04 7.02
C LEU A 65 0.13 -16.76 8.39
N LEU A 66 1.45 -16.97 8.55
CA LEU A 66 2.16 -16.57 9.78
C LEU A 66 2.15 -15.06 10.00
N ALA A 67 2.23 -14.27 8.93
CA ALA A 67 2.13 -12.82 8.99
C ALA A 67 0.79 -12.38 9.58
N PHE A 68 -0.31 -12.98 9.10
CA PHE A 68 -1.66 -12.78 9.66
C PHE A 68 -1.73 -13.20 11.13
N VAL A 69 -1.33 -14.44 11.45
CA VAL A 69 -1.42 -14.98 12.81
C VAL A 69 -0.58 -14.12 13.77
N GLY A 70 0.65 -13.77 13.42
CA GLY A 70 1.51 -12.98 14.28
C GLY A 70 0.96 -11.57 14.52
N ALA A 71 0.45 -10.88 13.49
CA ALA A 71 -0.16 -9.57 13.66
C ALA A 71 -1.36 -9.60 14.65
N VAL A 72 -2.20 -10.63 14.55
CA VAL A 72 -3.34 -10.85 15.46
C VAL A 72 -2.91 -11.13 16.92
N TRP A 73 -1.81 -11.85 17.12
CA TRP A 73 -1.37 -12.27 18.46
C TRP A 73 -0.42 -11.29 19.13
N ILE A 74 0.37 -10.53 18.37
CA ILE A 74 1.35 -9.58 18.89
C ILE A 74 0.68 -8.33 19.44
N VAL A 75 -0.30 -7.76 18.72
CA VAL A 75 -0.98 -6.52 19.11
C VAL A 75 -1.46 -6.52 20.57
N PRO A 76 -2.31 -7.47 21.03
CA PRO A 76 -2.80 -7.44 22.41
C PRO A 76 -1.70 -7.67 23.45
N ARG A 77 -0.60 -8.35 23.08
CA ARG A 77 0.53 -8.62 23.99
C ARG A 77 1.39 -7.40 24.27
N VAL A 78 1.65 -6.60 23.23
CA VAL A 78 2.57 -5.45 23.34
C VAL A 78 1.85 -4.14 23.66
N SER A 79 0.55 -4.06 23.40
CA SER A 79 -0.25 -2.85 23.58
C SER A 79 -0.13 -2.22 24.97
N GLY A 80 -0.08 -3.04 26.03
CA GLY A 80 0.07 -2.53 27.40
C GLY A 80 1.34 -1.71 27.59
N ALA A 81 2.47 -2.23 27.11
CA ALA A 81 3.76 -1.56 27.19
C ALA A 81 3.77 -0.24 26.38
N PHE A 82 3.12 -0.21 25.20
CA PHE A 82 3.01 1.01 24.39
C PHE A 82 2.24 2.10 25.14
N VAL A 83 1.10 1.75 25.76
CA VAL A 83 0.31 2.70 26.55
C VAL A 83 1.08 3.20 27.79
N GLU A 84 1.81 2.33 28.47
CA GLU A 84 2.66 2.69 29.61
C GLU A 84 3.79 3.65 29.23
N LYS A 85 4.35 3.49 28.03
CA LYS A 85 5.38 4.38 27.46
C LYS A 85 4.83 5.67 26.87
N GLY A 86 3.52 5.87 26.90
CA GLY A 86 2.87 7.09 26.39
C GLY A 86 2.55 7.06 24.90
N LEU A 87 2.80 5.96 24.20
CA LEU A 87 2.38 5.73 22.81
C LEU A 87 0.89 5.37 22.79
N ARG A 88 0.04 6.39 22.96
CA ARG A 88 -1.41 6.26 23.07
C ARG A 88 -2.16 7.45 22.49
N GLY A 89 -3.26 7.17 21.82
CA GLY A 89 -4.20 8.15 21.28
C GLY A 89 -5.58 8.01 21.90
N ARG A 90 -6.44 9.02 21.71
CA ARG A 90 -7.88 8.92 21.94
C ARG A 90 -8.60 8.95 20.61
N ASP A 91 -9.63 8.14 20.48
CA ASP A 91 -10.48 8.15 19.30
C ASP A 91 -11.30 9.46 19.25
N LEU A 92 -11.01 10.28 18.24
CA LEU A 92 -11.60 11.61 18.07
C LEU A 92 -13.06 11.55 17.60
N LEU A 93 -13.47 10.41 17.05
CA LEU A 93 -14.78 10.21 16.42
C LEU A 93 -15.71 9.35 17.29
N LYS A 94 -15.49 9.37 18.61
CA LYS A 94 -16.28 8.65 19.60
C LYS A 94 -16.81 9.58 20.69
N PRO A 95 -17.85 9.15 21.44
CA PRO A 95 -18.27 9.85 22.64
C PRO A 95 -17.08 10.12 23.58
N GLY A 96 -16.97 11.36 24.05
CA GLY A 96 -15.86 11.82 24.89
C GLY A 96 -14.62 12.28 24.14
N GLY A 97 -14.48 11.97 22.84
CA GLY A 97 -13.44 12.47 21.94
C GLY A 97 -12.07 12.65 22.60
N ARG A 98 -11.57 13.89 22.61
CA ARG A 98 -10.28 14.25 23.22
C ARG A 98 -10.30 14.35 24.74
N THR A 99 -11.44 14.51 25.38
CA THR A 99 -11.54 14.96 26.78
C THR A 99 -11.78 13.81 27.75
N SER A 100 -12.58 12.83 27.39
CA SER A 100 -12.94 11.71 28.27
C SER A 100 -12.90 10.32 27.61
N GLY A 101 -12.52 10.22 26.33
CA GLY A 101 -12.37 8.94 25.65
C GLY A 101 -11.28 8.03 26.25
N PRO A 102 -11.43 6.69 26.16
CA PRO A 102 -10.42 5.75 26.63
C PRO A 102 -9.12 5.87 25.82
N TRP A 103 -7.99 5.52 26.45
CA TRP A 103 -6.71 5.43 25.75
C TRP A 103 -6.65 4.18 24.88
N ILE A 104 -6.27 4.38 23.63
CA ILE A 104 -6.02 3.33 22.64
C ILE A 104 -4.51 3.35 22.34
N PRO A 105 -3.83 2.19 22.31
CA PRO A 105 -2.41 2.11 21.94
C PRO A 105 -2.18 2.64 20.52
N GLU A 106 -1.18 3.49 20.37
CA GLU A 106 -0.76 4.13 19.11
C GLU A 106 0.53 3.46 18.58
N SER A 107 0.87 3.69 17.32
CA SER A 107 2.11 3.17 16.70
C SER A 107 2.23 1.65 16.70
N LEU A 108 1.10 0.93 16.73
CA LEU A 108 1.09 -0.53 16.65
C LEU A 108 1.39 -1.07 15.24
N GLY A 109 1.57 -0.17 14.27
CA GLY A 109 2.25 -0.49 13.02
C GLY A 109 3.68 -0.97 13.21
N LEU A 110 4.41 -0.48 14.22
CA LEU A 110 5.78 -0.90 14.50
C LEU A 110 5.92 -2.41 14.77
N PRO A 111 5.24 -3.01 15.75
CA PRO A 111 5.37 -4.44 16.01
C PRO A 111 4.89 -5.30 14.83
N CYS A 112 3.88 -4.84 14.07
CA CYS A 112 3.41 -5.51 12.87
C CYS A 112 4.45 -5.48 11.73
N ALA A 113 5.07 -4.33 11.50
CA ALA A 113 6.14 -4.17 10.51
C ALA A 113 7.40 -4.97 10.91
N SER A 114 7.78 -4.97 12.18
CA SER A 114 8.89 -5.78 12.70
C SER A 114 8.64 -7.28 12.49
N TRP A 115 7.42 -7.74 12.74
CA TRP A 115 7.02 -9.13 12.47
C TRP A 115 7.12 -9.46 10.98
N TYR A 116 6.58 -8.61 10.11
CA TYR A 116 6.71 -8.75 8.66
C TYR A 116 8.17 -8.83 8.22
N ILE A 117 9.02 -7.89 8.65
CA ILE A 117 10.43 -7.84 8.25
C ILE A 117 11.17 -9.09 8.72
N ALA A 118 10.92 -9.56 9.95
CA ALA A 118 11.51 -10.79 10.46
C ALA A 118 11.11 -12.02 9.63
N LEU A 119 9.83 -12.15 9.26
CA LEU A 119 9.35 -13.21 8.38
C LEU A 119 10.00 -13.14 6.99
N MET A 120 10.16 -11.93 6.44
CA MET A 120 10.82 -11.76 5.15
C MET A 120 12.31 -12.11 5.20
N MET A 121 13.00 -11.83 6.31
CA MET A 121 14.38 -12.27 6.52
C MET A 121 14.48 -13.79 6.57
N LEU A 122 13.56 -14.46 7.27
CA LEU A 122 13.48 -15.93 7.31
C LEU A 122 13.10 -16.54 5.96
N PHE A 123 12.40 -15.79 5.10
CA PHE A 123 12.02 -16.23 3.76
C PHE A 123 13.17 -16.15 2.73
N ILE A 124 14.24 -15.37 2.99
CA ILE A 124 15.36 -15.17 2.05
C ILE A 124 15.90 -16.47 1.42
N PRO A 125 16.11 -17.58 2.16
CA PRO A 125 16.70 -18.79 1.57
C PRO A 125 15.78 -19.52 0.57
N PHE A 126 14.46 -19.29 0.62
CA PHE A 126 13.48 -20.10 -0.12
C PHE A 126 13.55 -19.91 -1.65
N PRO A 127 13.58 -18.67 -2.19
CA PRO A 127 13.80 -18.44 -3.63
C PRO A 127 15.06 -19.12 -4.18
N PHE A 128 16.08 -19.32 -3.33
CA PHE A 128 17.38 -19.89 -3.70
C PHE A 128 17.52 -21.38 -3.33
N SER A 129 16.43 -22.02 -2.89
CA SER A 129 16.47 -23.37 -2.32
C SER A 129 16.97 -24.46 -3.28
N HIS A 130 16.75 -24.30 -4.60
CA HIS A 130 17.24 -25.22 -5.63
C HIS A 130 18.77 -25.34 -5.65
N LEU A 131 19.48 -24.26 -5.33
CA LEU A 131 20.95 -24.24 -5.28
C LEU A 131 21.52 -25.13 -4.18
N PHE A 132 20.73 -25.45 -3.15
CA PHE A 132 21.15 -26.35 -2.08
C PHE A 132 20.89 -27.83 -2.40
N GLN A 133 20.17 -28.14 -3.50
CA GLN A 133 19.82 -29.53 -3.88
C GLN A 133 20.88 -30.21 -4.76
N GLY A 134 21.80 -29.45 -5.39
CA GLY A 134 22.76 -29.97 -6.37
C GLY A 134 24.22 -29.83 -5.95
N GLY A 135 25.05 -30.83 -6.28
CA GLY A 135 26.52 -30.80 -6.11
C GLY A 135 27.28 -30.05 -7.20
N MET A 136 26.58 -29.43 -8.17
CA MET A 136 27.20 -28.59 -9.19
C MET A 136 27.19 -27.13 -8.73
N LEU A 137 28.33 -26.45 -8.90
CA LEU A 137 28.49 -25.01 -8.66
C LEU A 137 27.70 -24.20 -9.71
N GLU A 138 26.37 -24.10 -9.54
CA GLU A 138 25.61 -23.05 -10.20
C GLU A 138 26.05 -21.68 -9.65
N VAL A 139 26.19 -20.70 -10.55
CA VAL A 139 26.54 -19.33 -10.15
C VAL A 139 25.40 -18.76 -9.32
N PHE A 140 25.71 -18.34 -8.09
CA PHE A 140 24.70 -17.80 -7.18
C PHE A 140 24.02 -16.57 -7.79
N PRO A 141 22.67 -16.49 -7.80
CA PRO A 141 21.88 -15.38 -8.34
C PRO A 141 22.01 -14.13 -7.45
N GLN A 142 23.14 -13.45 -7.56
CA GLN A 142 23.48 -12.28 -6.74
C GLN A 142 22.53 -11.10 -6.98
N ARG A 143 22.02 -10.94 -8.21
CA ARG A 143 21.13 -9.85 -8.60
C ARG A 143 19.83 -9.88 -7.80
N GLU A 144 19.18 -11.03 -7.76
CA GLU A 144 17.90 -11.28 -7.09
C GLU A 144 18.04 -11.10 -5.58
N LEU A 145 19.13 -11.63 -4.99
CA LEU A 145 19.42 -11.42 -3.58
C LEU A 145 19.66 -9.93 -3.26
N THR A 146 20.38 -9.21 -4.11
CA THR A 146 20.68 -7.78 -3.91
C THR A 146 19.41 -6.93 -4.01
N LEU A 147 18.51 -7.24 -4.94
CA LEU A 147 17.18 -6.60 -5.03
C LEU A 147 16.38 -6.87 -3.75
N PHE A 148 16.27 -8.12 -3.32
CA PHE A 148 15.52 -8.48 -2.13
C PHE A 148 16.06 -7.81 -0.85
N LEU A 149 17.39 -7.84 -0.64
CA LEU A 149 18.04 -7.23 0.52
C LEU A 149 17.92 -5.71 0.53
N SER A 150 18.03 -5.05 -0.62
CA SER A 150 17.86 -3.59 -0.68
C SER A 150 16.42 -3.14 -0.44
N SER A 151 15.43 -3.91 -0.90
CA SER A 151 14.02 -3.72 -0.55
C SER A 151 13.82 -3.81 0.96
N LEU A 152 14.39 -4.84 1.60
CA LEU A 152 14.29 -5.01 3.05
C LEU A 152 15.00 -3.90 3.83
N LEU A 153 16.17 -3.47 3.37
CA LEU A 153 16.89 -2.37 4.01
C LEU A 153 16.09 -1.07 3.93
N SER A 154 15.53 -0.75 2.75
CA SER A 154 14.63 0.39 2.57
C SER A 154 13.39 0.31 3.47
N LEU A 155 12.78 -0.87 3.61
CA LEU A 155 11.66 -1.11 4.51
C LEU A 155 12.01 -0.92 5.98
N LEU A 156 13.15 -1.44 6.41
CA LEU A 156 13.65 -1.28 7.77
C LEU A 156 13.91 0.20 8.09
N THR A 157 14.55 0.93 7.17
CA THR A 157 14.80 2.37 7.32
C THR A 157 13.49 3.16 7.35
N ALA A 158 12.53 2.88 6.47
CA ALA A 158 11.23 3.54 6.47
C ALA A 158 10.44 3.28 7.75
N THR A 159 10.45 2.04 8.25
CA THR A 159 9.78 1.65 9.50
C THR A 159 10.41 2.37 10.70
N LEU A 160 11.74 2.39 10.78
CA LEU A 160 12.45 3.08 11.85
C LEU A 160 12.17 4.59 11.84
N LEU A 161 12.27 5.24 10.67
CA LEU A 161 12.03 6.68 10.56
C LEU A 161 10.55 7.05 10.78
N GLY A 162 9.62 6.20 10.35
CA GLY A 162 8.19 6.36 10.66
C GLY A 162 7.91 6.26 12.16
N PHE A 163 8.60 5.38 12.87
CA PHE A 163 8.52 5.30 14.34
C PHE A 163 9.14 6.51 15.03
N ILE A 164 10.24 7.03 14.49
CA ILE A 164 10.82 8.29 14.96
C ILE A 164 9.83 9.46 14.73
N ASP A 165 9.11 9.49 13.61
CA ASP A 165 8.04 10.47 13.37
C ASP A 165 6.94 10.39 14.43
N ASP A 166 6.46 9.18 14.72
CA ASP A 166 5.48 8.92 15.79
C ASP A 166 5.96 9.37 17.19
N LEU A 167 7.24 9.14 17.52
CA LEU A 167 7.81 9.50 18.81
C LEU A 167 7.98 11.00 19.01
N PHE A 168 8.40 11.71 17.97
CA PHE A 168 8.80 13.11 18.06
C PHE A 168 7.77 14.10 17.48
N ASP A 169 6.66 13.63 16.89
CA ASP A 169 5.64 14.45 16.21
C ASP A 169 6.31 15.44 15.24
N ILE A 170 7.06 14.90 14.28
CA ILE A 170 7.95 15.70 13.44
C ILE A 170 7.13 16.69 12.60
N ARG A 171 7.60 17.94 12.48
CA ARG A 171 6.94 18.95 11.66
C ARG A 171 6.92 18.55 10.18
N TRP A 172 5.83 18.85 9.47
CA TRP A 172 5.60 18.48 8.07
C TRP A 172 6.79 18.73 7.11
N ARG A 173 7.50 19.85 7.27
CA ARG A 173 8.67 20.20 6.44
C ARG A 173 9.83 19.20 6.56
N HIS A 174 9.90 18.49 7.68
CA HIS A 174 10.89 17.45 7.96
C HIS A 174 10.33 16.04 7.72
N LYS A 175 9.03 15.89 7.44
CA LYS A 175 8.43 14.61 7.02
C LYS A 175 8.75 14.27 5.56
N LEU A 176 8.81 15.27 4.68
CA LEU A 176 9.09 15.04 3.25
C LEU A 176 10.46 14.37 2.97
N PRO A 177 11.56 14.69 3.68
CA PRO A 177 12.84 14.01 3.49
C PRO A 177 12.90 12.57 4.01
N ILE A 178 11.99 12.15 4.91
CA ILE A 178 12.07 10.83 5.54
C ILE A 178 12.00 9.68 4.51
N PRO A 179 11.00 9.63 3.61
CA PRO A 179 10.92 8.56 2.61
C PRO A 179 12.05 8.63 1.57
N ILE A 180 12.56 9.84 1.29
CA ILE A 180 13.69 10.07 0.39
C ILE A 180 14.93 9.34 0.90
N VAL A 181 15.25 9.50 2.18
CA VAL A 181 16.39 8.81 2.82
C VAL A 181 16.17 7.30 2.84
N ALA A 182 14.97 6.86 3.19
CA ALA A 182 14.65 5.43 3.23
C ALA A 182 14.75 4.75 1.84
N ALA A 183 14.54 5.48 0.75
CA ALA A 183 14.55 4.94 -0.61
C ALA A 183 15.97 4.72 -1.19
N VAL A 184 16.98 5.36 -0.61
CA VAL A 184 18.37 5.34 -1.13
C VAL A 184 18.89 3.91 -1.42
N PRO A 185 18.74 2.91 -0.52
CA PRO A 185 19.19 1.55 -0.81
C PRO A 185 18.59 0.95 -2.08
N THR A 186 17.27 1.06 -2.24
CA THR A 186 16.55 0.54 -3.41
C THR A 186 16.99 1.26 -4.70
N LEU A 187 17.20 2.58 -4.66
CA LEU A 187 17.63 3.35 -5.83
C LEU A 187 19.08 3.04 -6.23
N LEU A 188 19.98 2.86 -5.26
CA LEU A 188 21.37 2.51 -5.54
C LEU A 188 21.46 1.13 -6.18
N VAL A 189 20.69 0.16 -5.69
CA VAL A 189 20.62 -1.16 -6.31
C VAL A 189 19.96 -1.11 -7.68
N TYR A 190 18.90 -0.32 -7.87
CA TYR A 190 18.31 -0.10 -9.19
C TYR A 190 19.35 0.37 -10.20
N TYR A 191 20.23 1.31 -9.81
CA TYR A 191 21.36 1.74 -10.64
C TYR A 191 22.38 0.61 -10.84
N SER A 192 22.82 -0.07 -9.78
CA SER A 192 23.91 -1.06 -9.86
C SER A 192 23.57 -2.27 -10.72
N VAL A 193 22.29 -2.66 -10.79
CA VAL A 193 21.83 -3.79 -11.62
C VAL A 193 21.47 -3.37 -13.06
N GLY A 194 21.73 -2.12 -13.45
CA GLY A 194 21.47 -1.63 -14.80
C GLY A 194 20.00 -1.27 -15.08
N GLY A 195 19.29 -0.73 -14.09
CA GLY A 195 17.89 -0.32 -14.23
C GLY A 195 17.69 0.72 -15.33
N LEU A 196 16.66 0.52 -16.16
CA LEU A 196 16.36 1.37 -17.31
C LEU A 196 15.82 2.75 -16.88
N THR A 197 16.33 3.83 -17.47
CA THR A 197 15.82 5.21 -17.29
C THR A 197 14.92 5.67 -18.43
N SER A 198 14.79 4.82 -19.45
CA SER A 198 13.95 5.05 -20.62
C SER A 198 12.48 4.78 -20.33
N VAL A 199 11.63 5.72 -20.73
CA VAL A 199 10.18 5.68 -20.50
C VAL A 199 9.44 5.67 -21.83
N VAL A 200 8.59 4.66 -22.01
CA VAL A 200 7.63 4.64 -23.12
C VAL A 200 6.53 5.68 -22.89
N LEU A 201 6.30 6.55 -23.86
CA LEU A 201 5.30 7.61 -23.83
C LEU A 201 3.99 7.18 -24.50
N PRO A 202 2.82 7.65 -24.02
CA PRO A 202 1.57 7.48 -24.74
C PRO A 202 1.60 8.18 -26.11
N GLN A 203 0.93 7.63 -27.12
CA GLN A 203 0.90 8.15 -28.49
C GLN A 203 0.42 9.61 -28.56
N GLY A 204 -0.56 9.99 -27.73
CA GLY A 204 -1.00 11.39 -27.64
C GLY A 204 0.10 12.35 -27.16
N VAL A 205 0.93 11.91 -26.21
CA VAL A 205 2.07 12.69 -25.72
C VAL A 205 3.17 12.75 -26.78
N VAL A 206 3.40 11.66 -27.51
CA VAL A 206 4.32 11.65 -28.66
C VAL A 206 3.84 12.64 -29.73
N GLY A 207 2.55 12.63 -30.08
CA GLY A 207 1.96 13.56 -31.05
C GLY A 207 2.09 15.02 -30.61
N TRP A 208 1.80 15.31 -29.34
CA TRP A 208 1.99 16.63 -28.75
C TRP A 208 3.46 17.07 -28.77
N ALA A 209 4.40 16.19 -28.38
CA ALA A 209 5.83 16.48 -28.40
C ALA A 209 6.34 16.77 -29.82
N ARG A 210 5.82 16.05 -30.84
CA ARG A 210 6.11 16.33 -32.25
C ARG A 210 5.60 17.71 -32.67
N MET A 211 4.37 18.06 -32.30
CA MET A 211 3.79 19.38 -32.57
C MET A 211 4.62 20.51 -31.94
N MET A 212 5.20 20.28 -30.76
CA MET A 212 6.07 21.24 -30.06
C MET A 212 7.52 21.26 -30.58
N GLY A 213 7.84 20.52 -31.64
CA GLY A 213 9.20 20.45 -32.20
C GLY A 213 10.21 19.69 -31.34
N MET A 214 9.75 18.87 -30.39
CA MET A 214 10.59 18.10 -29.45
C MET A 214 10.97 16.72 -29.99
N GLU A 215 10.88 16.49 -31.31
CA GLU A 215 11.09 15.18 -31.94
C GLU A 215 12.47 14.57 -31.65
N LYS A 216 13.50 15.42 -31.54
CA LYS A 216 14.88 15.00 -31.23
C LYS A 216 15.01 14.33 -29.86
N TRP A 217 14.08 14.60 -28.94
CA TRP A 217 14.07 14.06 -27.58
C TRP A 217 13.20 12.80 -27.46
N VAL A 218 12.38 12.49 -28.48
CA VAL A 218 11.43 11.37 -28.48
C VAL A 218 11.76 10.43 -29.62
N ASN A 219 12.60 9.42 -29.35
CA ASN A 219 12.95 8.42 -30.34
C ASN A 219 11.94 7.26 -30.31
N ASN A 220 11.21 7.06 -31.41
CA ASN A 220 10.22 5.99 -31.53
C ASN A 220 9.23 5.91 -30.35
N GLY A 221 8.84 7.05 -29.77
CA GLY A 221 7.90 7.11 -28.63
C GLY A 221 8.50 6.70 -27.28
N VAL A 222 9.83 6.61 -27.21
CA VAL A 222 10.59 6.40 -25.98
C VAL A 222 11.40 7.67 -25.71
N VAL A 223 11.46 8.08 -24.44
CA VAL A 223 12.31 9.17 -23.96
C VAL A 223 13.25 8.62 -22.90
N ASP A 224 14.55 8.91 -23.02
CA ASP A 224 15.49 8.65 -21.94
C ASP A 224 15.52 9.86 -21.00
N LEU A 225 15.12 9.64 -19.75
CA LEU A 225 15.05 10.69 -18.73
C LEU A 225 16.33 10.80 -17.91
N GLY A 226 17.23 9.80 -17.99
CA GLY A 226 18.47 9.77 -17.22
C GLY A 226 18.28 10.12 -15.73
N PRO A 227 18.99 11.11 -15.18
CA PRO A 227 18.85 11.53 -13.77
C PRO A 227 17.44 11.96 -13.36
N LEU A 228 16.62 12.50 -14.27
CA LEU A 228 15.25 12.89 -13.94
C LEU A 228 14.38 11.68 -13.60
N TYR A 229 14.71 10.49 -14.13
CA TYR A 229 14.03 9.26 -13.74
C TYR A 229 14.29 8.90 -12.28
N TYR A 230 15.50 9.13 -11.78
CA TYR A 230 15.83 8.90 -10.36
C TYR A 230 15.09 9.89 -9.43
N ILE A 231 14.84 11.13 -9.88
CA ILE A 231 13.96 12.06 -9.15
C ILE A 231 12.54 11.50 -9.09
N TYR A 232 12.03 10.92 -10.16
CA TYR A 232 10.74 10.23 -10.13
C TYR A 232 10.75 9.05 -9.15
N LEU A 233 11.78 8.19 -9.20
CA LEU A 233 11.89 7.01 -8.33
C LEU A 233 12.00 7.38 -6.85
N ILE A 234 12.67 8.49 -6.49
CA ILE A 234 12.77 8.93 -5.10
C ILE A 234 11.50 9.59 -4.59
N LEU A 235 10.75 10.26 -5.48
CA LEU A 235 9.46 10.87 -5.14
C LEU A 235 8.35 9.83 -4.99
N LEU A 236 8.48 8.65 -5.59
CA LEU A 236 7.47 7.60 -5.51
C LEU A 236 7.23 7.11 -4.06
N PRO A 237 8.26 6.68 -3.28
CA PRO A 237 8.11 6.41 -1.84
C PRO A 237 7.56 7.58 -1.06
N THR A 238 8.01 8.81 -1.35
CA THR A 238 7.49 10.01 -0.68
C THR A 238 6.01 10.19 -0.94
N PHE A 239 5.55 9.93 -2.16
CA PHE A 239 4.14 10.00 -2.50
C PHE A 239 3.35 8.87 -1.83
N THR A 240 3.79 7.61 -1.93
CA THR A 240 3.01 6.47 -1.42
C THR A 240 2.85 6.51 0.11
N THR A 241 3.90 6.86 0.86
CA THR A 241 3.82 6.92 2.33
C THR A 241 2.94 8.08 2.80
N ASN A 242 3.15 9.27 2.25
CA ASN A 242 2.41 10.46 2.67
C ASN A 242 0.95 10.41 2.19
N SER A 243 0.68 9.85 1.02
CA SER A 243 -0.68 9.80 0.47
C SER A 243 -1.61 8.85 1.24
N ILE A 244 -1.09 7.73 1.75
CA ILE A 244 -1.79 6.87 2.72
C ILE A 244 -1.99 7.63 4.04
N ASN A 245 -0.95 8.30 4.54
CA ASN A 245 -1.01 9.03 5.82
C ASN A 245 -2.03 10.18 5.81
N ILE A 246 -2.15 10.95 4.71
CA ILE A 246 -3.16 12.02 4.63
C ILE A 246 -4.59 11.51 4.34
N LEU A 247 -4.75 10.24 3.97
CA LEU A 247 -6.04 9.56 3.83
C LEU A 247 -6.31 8.72 5.08
N ALA A 248 -6.41 9.38 6.22
CA ALA A 248 -6.45 8.77 7.55
C ALA A 248 -7.52 9.41 8.46
N GLY A 249 -7.69 8.84 9.65
CA GLY A 249 -8.46 9.45 10.74
C GLY A 249 -9.88 8.93 10.93
N ILE A 250 -10.24 7.81 10.29
CA ILE A 250 -11.41 7.00 10.67
C ILE A 250 -10.95 5.54 10.86
N ASN A 251 -11.57 4.83 11.80
CA ASN A 251 -11.19 3.48 12.18
C ASN A 251 -11.14 2.53 10.98
N GLY A 252 -9.97 1.94 10.74
CA GLY A 252 -9.75 0.95 9.69
C GLY A 252 -9.24 1.51 8.35
N VAL A 253 -9.27 2.83 8.09
CA VAL A 253 -9.09 3.34 6.71
C VAL A 253 -7.66 3.20 6.21
N GLU A 254 -6.66 3.44 7.05
CA GLU A 254 -5.22 3.36 6.72
C GLU A 254 -4.84 1.92 6.37
N VAL A 255 -5.33 0.96 7.16
CA VAL A 255 -5.04 -0.47 6.99
C VAL A 255 -5.87 -1.06 5.85
N THR A 256 -7.13 -0.66 5.70
CA THR A 256 -8.02 -1.16 4.63
C THR A 256 -7.53 -0.72 3.26
N GLN A 257 -7.17 0.56 3.07
CA GLN A 257 -6.67 1.02 1.78
C GLN A 257 -5.35 0.33 1.42
N ALA A 258 -4.44 0.14 2.38
CA ALA A 258 -3.19 -0.57 2.17
C ALA A 258 -3.44 -2.04 1.80
N LEU A 259 -4.35 -2.73 2.51
CA LEU A 259 -4.75 -4.10 2.19
C LEU A 259 -5.28 -4.22 0.75
N LEU A 260 -6.16 -3.32 0.33
CA LEU A 260 -6.75 -3.35 -1.01
C LEU A 260 -5.73 -3.03 -2.12
N ILE A 261 -4.80 -2.10 -1.87
CA ILE A 261 -3.68 -1.83 -2.78
C ILE A 261 -2.78 -3.06 -2.88
N ALA A 262 -2.41 -3.68 -1.74
CA ALA A 262 -1.58 -4.88 -1.72
C ALA A 262 -2.25 -6.05 -2.47
N LEU A 263 -3.55 -6.25 -2.28
CA LEU A 263 -4.35 -7.22 -3.04
C LEU A 263 -4.36 -6.90 -4.53
N SER A 264 -4.45 -5.61 -4.91
CA SER A 264 -4.42 -5.21 -6.31
C SER A 264 -3.06 -5.48 -6.96
N VAL A 265 -1.96 -5.22 -6.25
CA VAL A 265 -0.60 -5.57 -6.72
C VAL A 265 -0.43 -7.09 -6.81
N LEU A 266 -0.85 -7.85 -5.80
CA LEU A 266 -0.79 -9.31 -5.84
C LEU A 266 -1.63 -9.88 -7.00
N LEU A 267 -2.85 -9.39 -7.22
CA LEU A 267 -3.67 -9.78 -8.36
C LEU A 267 -2.99 -9.44 -9.69
N ASN A 268 -2.35 -8.28 -9.79
CA ASN A 268 -1.55 -7.91 -10.95
C ASN A 268 -0.41 -8.90 -11.17
N ASP A 269 0.35 -9.26 -10.12
CA ASP A 269 1.49 -10.18 -10.21
C ASP A 269 1.07 -11.57 -10.66
N LEU A 270 -0.07 -12.08 -10.14
CA LEU A 270 -0.62 -13.38 -10.51
C LEU A 270 -0.93 -13.50 -12.02
N LEU A 271 -1.19 -12.39 -12.73
CA LEU A 271 -1.43 -12.41 -14.18
C LEU A 271 -0.17 -12.82 -14.98
N PHE A 272 1.02 -12.59 -14.42
CA PHE A 272 2.31 -12.87 -15.07
C PHE A 272 2.82 -14.30 -14.81
N LEU A 273 2.32 -14.96 -13.77
CA LEU A 273 2.91 -16.22 -13.28
C LEU A 273 2.41 -17.47 -14.04
N PRO A 274 3.31 -18.45 -14.30
CA PRO A 274 2.97 -19.73 -14.94
C PRO A 274 2.38 -20.75 -13.96
N ILE A 275 1.32 -20.37 -13.25
CA ILE A 275 0.71 -21.20 -12.18
C ILE A 275 -0.71 -21.65 -12.49
N TRP A 276 -1.27 -21.20 -13.63
CA TRP A 276 -2.68 -21.39 -13.94
C TRP A 276 -2.93 -22.75 -14.60
N PRO A 277 -3.97 -23.49 -14.18
CA PRO A 277 -4.35 -24.74 -14.82
C PRO A 277 -4.75 -24.53 -16.29
N GLN A 278 -4.31 -25.42 -17.18
CA GLN A 278 -4.63 -25.33 -18.62
C GLN A 278 -6.15 -25.31 -18.89
N SER A 279 -6.93 -26.06 -18.11
CA SER A 279 -8.40 -26.07 -18.21
C SER A 279 -9.01 -24.70 -17.93
N PHE A 280 -8.49 -23.99 -16.93
CA PHE A 280 -8.92 -22.63 -16.59
C PHE A 280 -8.52 -21.63 -17.67
N LEU A 281 -7.32 -21.74 -18.23
CA LEU A 281 -6.87 -20.86 -19.31
C LEU A 281 -7.69 -21.05 -20.60
N ARG A 282 -8.03 -22.30 -20.94
CA ARG A 282 -8.94 -22.60 -22.06
C ARG A 282 -10.34 -22.02 -21.83
N LEU A 283 -10.85 -22.07 -20.60
CA LEU A 283 -12.14 -21.46 -20.24
C LEU A 283 -12.13 -19.93 -20.46
N LEU A 284 -10.99 -19.28 -20.19
CA LEU A 284 -10.81 -17.85 -20.42
C LEU A 284 -10.47 -17.48 -21.87
N GLY A 285 -10.38 -18.47 -22.77
CA GLY A 285 -10.07 -18.23 -24.19
C GLY A 285 -8.64 -17.79 -24.45
N VAL A 286 -7.68 -18.14 -23.58
CA VAL A 286 -6.25 -17.90 -23.80
C VAL A 286 -5.77 -18.81 -24.94
N SER A 287 -5.02 -18.25 -25.89
CA SER A 287 -4.61 -18.93 -27.13
C SER A 287 -3.53 -19.98 -26.88
N GLN A 288 -2.64 -19.73 -25.91
CA GLN A 288 -1.52 -20.61 -25.54
C GLN A 288 -1.62 -21.10 -24.08
N PRO A 289 -2.61 -21.95 -23.74
CA PRO A 289 -2.83 -22.43 -22.37
C PRO A 289 -1.68 -23.28 -21.83
N GLU A 290 -0.86 -23.87 -22.70
CA GLU A 290 0.33 -24.66 -22.34
C GLU A 290 1.37 -23.88 -21.54
N ASN A 291 1.42 -22.55 -21.71
CA ASN A 291 2.38 -21.69 -21.01
C ASN A 291 2.01 -21.47 -19.53
N GLY A 292 0.79 -21.85 -19.12
CA GLY A 292 0.32 -21.74 -17.72
C GLY A 292 0.10 -20.31 -17.23
N ARG A 293 0.06 -19.31 -18.12
CA ARG A 293 -0.01 -17.86 -17.82
C ARG A 293 -1.26 -17.24 -18.41
N LEU A 294 -1.76 -16.17 -17.77
CA LEU A 294 -2.85 -15.34 -18.30
C LEU A 294 -2.35 -14.31 -19.33
N LEU A 295 -1.16 -13.77 -19.12
CA LEU A 295 -0.51 -12.83 -20.05
C LEU A 295 0.49 -13.57 -20.93
N GLU A 296 0.11 -13.88 -22.16
CA GLU A 296 0.94 -14.66 -23.10
C GLU A 296 2.31 -14.01 -23.39
N TRP A 297 2.38 -12.68 -23.38
CA TRP A 297 3.61 -11.93 -23.61
C TRP A 297 4.56 -11.90 -22.40
N ALA A 298 4.09 -12.29 -21.21
CA ALA A 298 4.90 -12.26 -20.00
C ALA A 298 5.93 -13.40 -20.03
N MET A 299 7.20 -13.08 -20.27
CA MET A 299 8.31 -14.05 -20.29
C MET A 299 9.59 -13.49 -19.67
N GLY A 300 10.51 -14.40 -19.32
CA GLY A 300 11.84 -14.07 -18.77
C GLY A 300 11.77 -13.21 -17.51
N GLU A 301 12.64 -12.21 -17.42
CA GLU A 301 12.84 -11.38 -16.22
C GLU A 301 11.57 -10.70 -15.71
N VAL A 302 10.57 -10.45 -16.57
CA VAL A 302 9.31 -9.81 -16.15
C VAL A 302 8.56 -10.72 -15.18
N VAL A 303 8.57 -12.04 -15.43
CA VAL A 303 7.93 -13.02 -14.54
C VAL A 303 8.66 -13.08 -13.21
N ASP A 304 10.00 -13.08 -13.22
CA ASP A 304 10.82 -13.13 -12.01
C ASP A 304 10.60 -11.89 -11.13
N ARG A 305 10.48 -10.72 -11.76
CA ARG A 305 10.14 -9.44 -11.10
C ARG A 305 8.78 -9.46 -10.43
N HIS A 306 7.75 -9.98 -11.11
CA HIS A 306 6.40 -10.10 -10.55
C HIS A 306 6.33 -11.19 -9.46
N LEU A 307 7.10 -12.27 -9.61
CA LEU A 307 7.24 -13.30 -8.58
C LEU A 307 7.90 -12.74 -7.31
N MET A 308 8.96 -11.94 -7.45
CA MET A 308 9.59 -11.25 -6.33
C MET A 308 8.63 -10.25 -5.67
N SER A 309 7.89 -9.46 -6.46
CA SER A 309 6.85 -8.57 -5.92
C SER A 309 5.82 -9.35 -5.09
N LEU A 310 5.34 -10.48 -5.61
CA LEU A 310 4.40 -11.34 -4.90
C LEU A 310 4.97 -11.82 -3.56
N TYR A 311 6.26 -12.18 -3.51
CA TYR A 311 6.91 -12.60 -2.27
C TYR A 311 6.84 -11.54 -1.16
N PHE A 312 6.86 -10.25 -1.50
CA PHE A 312 6.66 -9.17 -0.53
C PHE A 312 5.18 -8.89 -0.26
N MET A 313 4.33 -8.94 -1.29
CA MET A 313 2.91 -8.56 -1.17
C MET A 313 2.07 -9.57 -0.41
N ALA A 314 2.29 -10.89 -0.56
CA ALA A 314 1.47 -11.87 0.13
C ALA A 314 1.63 -11.80 1.67
N PRO A 315 2.85 -11.72 2.24
CA PRO A 315 2.99 -11.52 3.69
C PRO A 315 2.53 -10.13 4.15
N LEU A 316 2.59 -9.12 3.27
CA LEU A 316 2.07 -7.79 3.59
C LEU A 316 0.55 -7.81 3.73
N ILE A 317 -0.15 -8.52 2.83
CA ILE A 317 -1.59 -8.77 2.92
C ILE A 317 -1.91 -9.49 4.23
N GLY A 318 -1.11 -10.51 4.60
CA GLY A 318 -1.24 -11.21 5.88
C GLY A 318 -1.18 -10.25 7.07
N VAL A 319 -0.12 -9.44 7.16
CA VAL A 319 0.03 -8.44 8.23
C VAL A 319 -1.10 -7.40 8.22
N CYS A 320 -1.48 -6.87 7.05
CA CYS A 320 -2.56 -5.89 6.95
C CYS A 320 -3.89 -6.50 7.42
N ALA A 321 -4.25 -7.69 6.96
CA ALA A 321 -5.48 -8.38 7.38
C ALA A 321 -5.48 -8.71 8.88
N GLY A 322 -4.33 -9.15 9.42
CA GLY A 322 -4.20 -9.46 10.85
C GLY A 322 -4.25 -8.22 11.73
N PHE A 323 -3.62 -7.12 11.30
CA PHE A 323 -3.69 -5.85 12.03
C PHE A 323 -5.07 -5.20 11.92
N LEU A 324 -5.74 -5.34 10.78
CA LEU A 324 -7.10 -4.86 10.57
C LEU A 324 -8.07 -5.49 11.57
N TRP A 325 -7.84 -6.72 12.03
CA TRP A 325 -8.64 -7.32 13.12
C TRP A 325 -8.70 -6.42 14.36
N HIS A 326 -7.62 -5.72 14.72
CA HIS A 326 -7.58 -4.83 15.89
C HIS A 326 -7.89 -3.37 15.57
N ASN A 327 -7.62 -2.93 14.34
CA ASN A 327 -7.83 -1.55 13.90
C ASN A 327 -9.24 -1.32 13.31
N TRP A 328 -9.95 -2.37 12.88
CA TRP A 328 -11.31 -2.26 12.39
C TRP A 328 -12.25 -1.69 13.44
N TYR A 329 -13.29 -0.99 12.96
CA TYR A 329 -14.29 -0.37 13.82
C TYR A 329 -14.93 -1.38 14.79
N PRO A 330 -15.05 -1.05 16.09
CA PRO A 330 -14.41 0.06 16.80
C PRO A 330 -12.92 -0.24 17.06
N ALA A 331 -12.01 0.68 16.69
CA ALA A 331 -10.58 0.40 16.80
C ALA A 331 -10.12 0.20 18.25
N ARG A 332 -9.24 -0.77 18.44
CA ARG A 332 -8.54 -1.02 19.72
C ARG A 332 -7.02 -0.93 19.61
N ALA A 333 -6.54 -0.53 18.44
CA ALA A 333 -5.15 -0.35 18.10
C ALA A 333 -5.08 0.67 16.95
N PHE A 334 -4.23 1.67 17.09
CA PHE A 334 -3.96 2.62 16.00
C PHE A 334 -2.63 2.30 15.29
N PRO A 335 -2.59 2.45 13.96
CA PRO A 335 -1.40 2.14 13.16
C PRO A 335 -0.21 3.03 13.48
N GLY A 336 -0.46 4.31 13.79
CA GLY A 336 0.54 5.38 13.74
C GLY A 336 1.04 5.69 12.32
N ASP A 337 1.87 6.73 12.23
CA ASP A 337 2.60 7.06 11.00
C ASP A 337 3.48 5.88 10.57
N THR A 338 4.05 5.14 11.54
CA THR A 338 4.91 3.98 11.28
C THR A 338 4.31 3.01 10.26
N PHE A 339 3.01 2.67 10.37
CA PHE A 339 2.36 1.76 9.43
C PHE A 339 2.25 2.36 8.02
N CYS A 340 1.97 3.66 7.91
CA CYS A 340 1.83 4.36 6.64
C CYS A 340 3.19 4.44 5.92
N TYR A 341 4.27 4.73 6.64
CA TYR A 341 5.63 4.69 6.09
C TYR A 341 6.04 3.28 5.67
N PHE A 342 5.76 2.28 6.51
CA PHE A 342 6.02 0.87 6.22
C PHE A 342 5.32 0.40 4.95
N THR A 343 4.00 0.53 4.88
CA THR A 343 3.20 0.04 3.74
C THR A 343 3.48 0.83 2.46
N GLY A 344 3.59 2.16 2.55
CA GLY A 344 3.95 3.00 1.41
C GLY A 344 5.32 2.66 0.83
N MET A 345 6.32 2.39 1.68
CA MET A 345 7.63 1.93 1.23
C MET A 345 7.56 0.52 0.62
N ALA A 346 6.79 -0.40 1.20
CA ALA A 346 6.65 -1.77 0.67
C ALA A 346 6.14 -1.75 -0.77
N PHE A 347 5.12 -0.95 -1.06
CA PHE A 347 4.60 -0.77 -2.41
C PHE A 347 5.64 -0.17 -3.36
N SER A 348 6.32 0.88 -2.94
CA SER A 348 7.33 1.54 -3.78
C SER A 348 8.53 0.64 -4.05
N ALA A 349 9.01 -0.11 -3.06
CA ALA A 349 10.13 -1.03 -3.21
C ALA A 349 9.84 -2.10 -4.28
N VAL A 350 8.69 -2.78 -4.18
CA VAL A 350 8.32 -3.80 -5.19
C VAL A 350 8.05 -3.19 -6.57
N ALA A 351 7.49 -1.99 -6.65
CA ALA A 351 7.17 -1.38 -7.93
C ALA A 351 8.38 -0.78 -8.64
N ILE A 352 9.37 -0.27 -7.90
CA ILE A 352 10.66 0.18 -8.44
C ILE A 352 11.43 -1.04 -8.96
N GLN A 353 11.62 -2.06 -8.13
CA GLN A 353 12.40 -3.24 -8.52
C GLN A 353 11.67 -4.12 -9.54
N GLY A 354 10.34 -4.14 -9.50
CA GLY A 354 9.50 -4.86 -10.45
C GLY A 354 9.23 -4.11 -11.75
N HIS A 355 9.69 -2.85 -11.89
CA HIS A 355 9.47 -1.98 -13.04
C HIS A 355 8.00 -1.76 -13.42
N PHE A 356 7.08 -1.81 -12.45
CA PHE A 356 5.65 -1.56 -12.65
C PHE A 356 5.14 -0.32 -11.88
N SER A 357 6.02 0.63 -11.56
CA SER A 357 5.67 1.88 -10.86
C SER A 357 4.51 2.66 -11.49
N LYS A 358 4.38 2.64 -12.82
CA LYS A 358 3.22 3.22 -13.53
C LYS A 358 1.91 2.54 -13.16
N THR A 359 1.91 1.21 -13.09
CA THR A 359 0.74 0.40 -12.67
C THR A 359 0.44 0.65 -11.19
N LEU A 360 1.46 0.75 -10.33
CA LEU A 360 1.26 1.07 -8.93
C LEU A 360 0.53 2.40 -8.74
N ILE A 361 0.95 3.45 -9.46
CA ILE A 361 0.32 4.78 -9.39
C ILE A 361 -1.16 4.70 -9.78
N LEU A 362 -1.56 3.82 -10.71
CA LEU A 362 -2.97 3.61 -11.04
C LEU A 362 -3.75 2.99 -9.87
N PHE A 363 -3.17 2.08 -9.10
CA PHE A 363 -3.81 1.56 -7.88
C PHE A 363 -3.94 2.64 -6.78
N PHE A 364 -3.17 3.72 -6.87
CA PHE A 364 -3.26 4.88 -5.97
C PHE A 364 -4.24 5.96 -6.43
N ILE A 365 -5.13 5.70 -7.41
CA ILE A 365 -6.11 6.70 -7.89
C ILE A 365 -6.87 7.42 -6.75
N PRO A 366 -7.44 6.74 -5.74
CA PRO A 366 -8.12 7.42 -4.63
C PRO A 366 -7.19 8.30 -3.79
N GLN A 367 -5.95 7.84 -3.55
CA GLN A 367 -4.92 8.58 -2.83
C GLN A 367 -4.47 9.81 -3.62
N ILE A 368 -4.31 9.69 -4.94
CA ILE A 368 -4.03 10.81 -5.85
C ILE A 368 -5.15 11.83 -5.78
N PHE A 369 -6.41 11.38 -5.86
CA PHE A 369 -7.56 12.27 -5.74
C PHE A 369 -7.57 13.01 -4.39
N ASN A 370 -7.38 12.30 -3.28
CA ASN A 370 -7.31 12.90 -1.94
C ASN A 370 -6.15 13.90 -1.82
N PHE A 371 -4.98 13.56 -2.37
CA PHE A 371 -3.80 14.43 -2.38
C PHE A 371 -4.06 15.71 -3.17
N VAL A 372 -4.52 15.59 -4.42
CA VAL A 372 -4.82 16.75 -5.29
C VAL A 372 -5.91 17.63 -4.68
N LEU A 373 -6.97 17.05 -4.13
CA LEU A 373 -8.01 17.79 -3.42
C LEU A 373 -7.45 18.49 -2.18
N SER A 374 -6.54 17.84 -1.45
CA SER A 374 -5.88 18.40 -0.27
C SER A 374 -4.86 19.50 -0.57
N CYS A 375 -4.30 19.57 -1.78
CA CYS A 375 -3.21 20.48 -2.14
C CYS A 375 -3.45 21.95 -1.72
N PRO A 376 -4.63 22.57 -1.94
CA PRO A 376 -4.86 23.94 -1.51
C PRO A 376 -4.70 24.13 0.00
N GLN A 377 -5.06 23.15 0.82
CA GLN A 377 -4.80 23.18 2.26
C GLN A 377 -3.34 22.88 2.60
N LEU A 378 -2.75 21.85 1.99
CA LEU A 378 -1.37 21.43 2.28
C LEU A 378 -0.33 22.50 1.92
N PHE A 379 -0.57 23.27 0.86
CA PHE A 379 0.31 24.36 0.43
C PHE A 379 -0.08 25.74 1.00
N GLY A 380 -1.04 25.79 1.93
CA GLY A 380 -1.43 27.03 2.62
C GLY A 380 -2.18 28.05 1.76
N LEU A 381 -2.78 27.62 0.64
CA LEU A 381 -3.70 28.47 -0.13
C LEU A 381 -5.06 28.61 0.57
N VAL A 382 -5.47 27.58 1.31
CA VAL A 382 -6.65 27.53 2.18
C VAL A 382 -6.15 27.16 3.58
N ASP A 383 -6.73 27.75 4.62
CA ASP A 383 -6.36 27.42 6.00
C ASP A 383 -6.50 25.91 6.26
N CYS A 384 -5.42 25.30 6.76
CA CYS A 384 -5.35 23.88 7.03
C CYS A 384 -5.41 23.64 8.54
N PRO A 385 -6.54 23.14 9.08
CA PRO A 385 -6.61 22.78 10.48
C PRO A 385 -5.69 21.59 10.76
N ARG A 386 -5.25 21.45 12.02
CA ARG A 386 -4.40 20.31 12.45
C ARG A 386 -5.07 18.96 12.16
N HIS A 387 -6.40 18.89 12.32
CA HIS A 387 -7.19 17.69 12.06
C HIS A 387 -8.24 17.97 10.99
N ARG A 388 -8.23 17.16 9.94
CA ARG A 388 -9.14 17.25 8.78
C ARG A 388 -10.12 16.08 8.69
N LEU A 389 -10.18 15.25 9.73
CA LEU A 389 -11.18 14.19 9.88
C LEU A 389 -12.61 14.79 9.94
N PRO A 390 -13.65 13.99 9.64
CA PRO A 390 -15.04 14.40 9.80
C PRO A 390 -15.37 14.88 11.22
N SER A 391 -16.49 15.58 11.40
CA SER A 391 -17.01 15.90 12.74
C SER A 391 -17.97 14.81 13.22
N PHE A 392 -17.82 14.35 14.46
CA PHE A 392 -18.71 13.37 15.08
C PHE A 392 -19.85 14.05 15.83
N ASP A 393 -21.08 13.60 15.56
CA ASP A 393 -22.27 13.98 16.32
C ASP A 393 -22.61 12.86 17.33
N ALA A 394 -22.58 13.21 18.63
CA ALA A 394 -22.81 12.27 19.71
C ALA A 394 -24.28 11.88 19.89
N GLU A 395 -25.22 12.71 19.44
CA GLU A 395 -26.65 12.44 19.55
C GLU A 395 -27.10 11.41 18.51
N THR A 396 -26.66 11.58 17.26
CA THR A 396 -27.03 10.70 16.15
C THR A 396 -26.04 9.54 15.94
N GLY A 397 -24.81 9.67 16.43
CA GLY A 397 -23.71 8.73 16.17
C GLY A 397 -23.21 8.77 14.72
N LEU A 398 -23.46 9.86 14.00
CA LEU A 398 -23.09 10.03 12.59
C LEU A 398 -21.88 10.96 12.43
N LEU A 399 -21.17 10.77 11.32
CA LEU A 399 -20.11 11.67 10.86
C LEU A 399 -20.68 12.68 9.89
N HIS A 400 -20.34 13.95 10.11
CA HIS A 400 -20.67 15.08 9.25
C HIS A 400 -19.41 15.67 8.62
N PRO A 401 -19.52 16.33 7.45
CA PRO A 401 -18.39 17.04 6.87
C PRO A 401 -17.85 18.10 7.84
N SER A 402 -16.58 17.98 8.23
CA SER A 402 -15.90 19.01 8.99
C SER A 402 -15.56 20.20 8.11
N ARG A 403 -15.38 21.37 8.72
CA ARG A 403 -15.28 22.64 8.00
C ARG A 403 -14.14 23.50 8.51
N VAL A 404 -13.64 24.32 7.60
CA VAL A 404 -12.77 25.46 7.90
C VAL A 404 -13.65 26.71 7.91
N VAL A 405 -13.60 27.44 9.02
CA VAL A 405 -14.36 28.69 9.21
C VAL A 405 -13.41 29.86 8.99
N PHE A 406 -13.83 30.82 8.19
CA PHE A 406 -13.08 32.04 7.92
C PHE A 406 -13.65 33.18 8.77
N GLU A 407 -12.86 33.69 9.71
CA GLU A 407 -13.25 34.86 10.53
C GLU A 407 -13.30 36.14 9.70
N LYS A 408 -12.43 36.22 8.68
CA LYS A 408 -12.37 37.34 7.74
C LYS A 408 -12.56 36.81 6.31
N PRO A 409 -13.06 37.62 5.37
CA PRO A 409 -13.20 37.21 3.99
C PRO A 409 -11.88 36.66 3.43
N PRO A 410 -11.87 35.46 2.83
CA PRO A 410 -10.63 34.86 2.35
C PRO A 410 -10.04 35.68 1.19
N PRO A 411 -8.70 35.64 1.02
CA PRO A 411 -8.01 36.28 -0.10
C PRO A 411 -8.59 35.88 -1.46
N THR A 412 -8.45 36.73 -2.47
CA THR A 412 -9.00 36.49 -3.81
C THR A 412 -8.55 35.16 -4.42
N LYS A 413 -7.27 34.79 -4.24
CA LYS A 413 -6.73 33.51 -4.72
C LYS A 413 -7.48 32.32 -4.10
N THR A 414 -7.61 32.31 -2.78
CA THR A 414 -8.34 31.30 -2.01
C THR A 414 -9.81 31.24 -2.44
N ARG A 415 -10.46 32.40 -2.60
CA ARG A 415 -11.85 32.51 -3.04
C ARG A 415 -12.07 31.88 -4.42
N VAL A 416 -11.22 32.21 -5.39
CA VAL A 416 -11.29 31.66 -6.75
C VAL A 416 -11.10 30.15 -6.73
N VAL A 417 -10.10 29.64 -6.00
CA VAL A 417 -9.87 28.20 -5.85
C VAL A 417 -11.09 27.50 -5.25
N LEU A 418 -11.64 28.02 -4.15
CA LEU A 418 -12.82 27.44 -3.50
C LEU A 418 -14.06 27.47 -4.40
N GLN A 419 -14.27 28.54 -5.17
CA GLN A 419 -15.36 28.65 -6.13
C GLN A 419 -15.22 27.66 -7.29
N ILE A 420 -14.00 27.44 -7.80
CA ILE A 420 -13.73 26.40 -8.81
C ILE A 420 -14.03 25.02 -8.23
N LEU A 421 -13.56 24.74 -7.00
CA LEU A 421 -13.82 23.46 -6.34
C LEU A 421 -15.32 23.23 -6.10
N GLU A 422 -16.08 24.26 -5.71
CA GLU A 422 -17.53 24.18 -5.53
C GLU A 422 -18.25 23.98 -6.86
N TYR A 423 -17.82 24.68 -7.92
CA TYR A 423 -18.36 24.51 -9.26
C TYR A 423 -18.18 23.07 -9.78
N LEU A 424 -17.01 22.48 -9.52
CA LEU A 424 -16.71 21.06 -9.76
C LEU A 424 -17.42 20.11 -8.79
N ARG A 425 -18.24 20.65 -7.88
CA ARG A 425 -18.97 19.93 -6.81
C ARG A 425 -18.07 19.19 -5.83
N LEU A 426 -16.79 19.53 -5.72
CA LEU A 426 -15.85 18.85 -4.83
C LEU A 426 -15.98 19.29 -3.36
N VAL A 427 -16.51 20.49 -3.12
CA VAL A 427 -16.65 21.08 -1.79
C VAL A 427 -18.01 21.74 -1.64
N ARG A 428 -18.44 21.94 -0.39
CA ARG A 428 -19.62 22.76 -0.07
C ARG A 428 -19.17 24.04 0.61
N LEU A 429 -19.57 25.19 0.07
CA LEU A 429 -19.30 26.50 0.68
C LEU A 429 -20.55 27.03 1.37
N GLU A 430 -20.35 27.64 2.53
CA GLU A 430 -21.38 28.46 3.17
C GLU A 430 -21.02 29.93 3.01
N ARG A 431 -22.01 30.71 2.57
CA ARG A 431 -21.89 32.14 2.34
C ARG A 431 -22.60 32.89 3.46
N SER A 432 -22.10 34.08 3.80
CA SER A 432 -22.76 34.97 4.76
C SER A 432 -24.15 35.39 4.25
N LYS A 433 -25.10 35.57 5.16
CA LYS A 433 -26.37 36.22 4.83
C LYS A 433 -26.11 37.73 4.72
N PRO A 434 -26.70 38.44 3.74
CA PRO A 434 -26.57 39.89 3.64
C PRO A 434 -27.12 40.55 4.91
N SER A 435 -26.34 41.41 5.55
CA SER A 435 -26.75 42.20 6.72
C SER A 435 -27.11 43.63 6.29
N LYS A 436 -27.79 44.39 7.17
CA LYS A 436 -28.11 45.80 6.90
C LYS A 436 -26.88 46.72 6.84
N GLU A 437 -25.77 46.31 7.43
CA GLU A 437 -24.51 47.08 7.50
C GLU A 437 -23.46 46.63 6.46
N ASP A 438 -23.57 45.39 5.95
CA ASP A 438 -22.65 44.86 4.96
C ASP A 438 -23.40 44.02 3.91
N GLN A 439 -23.58 44.60 2.72
CA GLN A 439 -24.28 43.97 1.60
C GLN A 439 -23.42 42.92 0.87
N GLN A 440 -22.10 42.84 1.16
CA GLN A 440 -21.22 41.89 0.48
C GLN A 440 -21.34 40.46 1.03
N VAL A 441 -21.84 39.57 0.17
CA VAL A 441 -21.84 38.12 0.42
C VAL A 441 -20.41 37.59 0.32
N HIS A 442 -19.85 37.08 1.42
CA HIS A 442 -18.53 36.47 1.47
C HIS A 442 -18.62 35.00 1.88
N ILE A 443 -17.57 34.23 1.57
CA ILE A 443 -17.47 32.82 1.98
C ILE A 443 -17.18 32.79 3.49
N LYS A 444 -18.10 32.21 4.25
CA LYS A 444 -18.00 32.04 5.72
C LYS A 444 -17.29 30.74 6.09
N SER A 445 -17.56 29.65 5.38
CA SER A 445 -16.89 28.38 5.62
C SER A 445 -16.81 27.51 4.36
N SER A 446 -15.85 26.58 4.37
CA SER A 446 -15.72 25.51 3.38
C SER A 446 -15.60 24.18 4.10
N THR A 447 -16.14 23.12 3.51
CA THR A 447 -15.80 21.75 3.94
C THR A 447 -14.28 21.52 3.81
N ASN A 448 -13.72 20.73 4.73
CA ASN A 448 -12.32 20.32 4.67
C ASN A 448 -12.03 19.56 3.36
N LEU A 449 -10.85 19.79 2.78
CA LEU A 449 -10.50 19.30 1.46
C LEU A 449 -9.89 17.89 1.55
N THR A 450 -10.73 16.90 1.83
CA THR A 450 -10.32 15.48 1.88
C THR A 450 -11.40 14.61 1.24
N ILE A 451 -11.01 13.43 0.75
CA ILE A 451 -11.97 12.47 0.17
C ILE A 451 -13.04 12.04 1.19
N LEU A 452 -12.70 11.98 2.48
CA LEU A 452 -13.66 11.65 3.55
C LEU A 452 -14.80 12.68 3.62
N ASN A 453 -14.46 13.97 3.62
CA ASN A 453 -15.46 15.04 3.62
C ASN A 453 -16.18 15.14 2.28
N PHE A 454 -15.48 14.92 1.16
CA PHE A 454 -16.08 14.85 -0.17
C PHE A 454 -17.18 13.77 -0.23
N LEU A 455 -16.92 12.57 0.28
CA LEU A 455 -17.92 11.49 0.32
C LEU A 455 -19.11 11.86 1.20
N LEU A 456 -18.89 12.46 2.37
CA LEU A 456 -19.98 12.92 3.25
C LEU A 456 -20.80 14.07 2.63
N VAL A 457 -20.19 14.91 1.78
CA VAL A 457 -20.92 15.96 1.05
C VAL A 457 -21.86 15.38 0.00
N HIS A 458 -21.49 14.27 -0.64
CA HIS A 458 -22.26 13.65 -1.74
C HIS A 458 -23.26 12.59 -1.26
N PHE A 459 -22.87 11.77 -0.28
CA PHE A 459 -23.68 10.66 0.23
C PHE A 459 -24.39 10.98 1.55
N GLY A 460 -24.13 12.17 2.12
CA GLY A 460 -24.72 12.62 3.37
C GLY A 460 -24.02 12.06 4.62
N PRO A 461 -24.49 12.45 5.82
CA PRO A 461 -23.96 11.96 7.08
C PRO A 461 -24.17 10.45 7.23
N MET A 462 -23.14 9.76 7.73
CA MET A 462 -23.18 8.30 7.88
C MET A 462 -22.33 7.84 9.07
N ARG A 463 -22.54 6.60 9.51
CA ARG A 463 -21.71 5.98 10.55
C ARG A 463 -20.28 5.81 10.05
N GLU A 464 -19.32 5.86 10.97
CA GLU A 464 -17.89 5.76 10.65
C GLU A 464 -17.53 4.48 9.89
N GLN A 465 -18.04 3.31 10.33
CA GLN A 465 -17.81 2.05 9.62
C GLN A 465 -18.35 2.06 8.18
N THR A 466 -19.48 2.75 7.96
CA THR A 466 -20.09 2.88 6.63
C THR A 466 -19.23 3.77 5.74
N LEU A 467 -18.68 4.87 6.29
CA LEU A 467 -17.74 5.72 5.57
C LEU A 467 -16.45 4.98 5.21
N CYS A 468 -15.91 4.17 6.14
CA CYS A 468 -14.74 3.33 5.89
C CYS A 468 -15.00 2.32 4.76
N MET A 469 -16.14 1.64 4.79
CA MET A 469 -16.56 0.74 3.70
C MET A 469 -16.79 1.46 2.37
N LEU A 470 -17.29 2.70 2.40
CA LEU A 470 -17.44 3.50 1.19
C LEU A 470 -16.08 3.87 0.58
N VAL A 471 -15.10 4.25 1.40
CA VAL A 471 -13.71 4.47 0.96
C VAL A 471 -13.11 3.19 0.39
N ALA A 472 -13.34 2.04 1.04
CA ALA A 472 -12.93 0.74 0.53
C ALA A 472 -13.56 0.43 -0.85
N GLY A 473 -14.85 0.73 -1.03
CA GLY A 473 -15.54 0.61 -2.32
C GLY A 473 -14.96 1.51 -3.40
N VAL A 474 -14.62 2.76 -3.07
CA VAL A 474 -13.92 3.69 -3.98
C VAL A 474 -12.54 3.14 -4.35
N GLN A 475 -11.82 2.53 -3.41
CA GLN A 475 -10.53 1.89 -3.68
C GLN A 475 -10.65 0.69 -4.61
N VAL A 476 -11.61 -0.20 -4.39
CA VAL A 476 -11.88 -1.34 -5.29
C VAL A 476 -12.24 -0.85 -6.69
N LEU A 477 -13.10 0.17 -6.81
CA LEU A 477 -13.46 0.76 -8.10
C LEU A 477 -12.24 1.39 -8.78
N GLY A 478 -11.40 2.11 -8.03
CA GLY A 478 -10.14 2.66 -8.53
C GLY A 478 -9.20 1.58 -9.07
N SER A 479 -9.07 0.46 -8.36
CA SER A 479 -8.29 -0.69 -8.83
C SER A 479 -8.90 -1.34 -10.07
N ALA A 480 -10.22 -1.47 -10.16
CA ALA A 480 -10.88 -2.00 -11.35
C ALA A 480 -10.65 -1.10 -12.57
N VAL A 481 -10.72 0.22 -12.39
CA VAL A 481 -10.36 1.20 -13.44
C VAL A 481 -8.88 1.07 -13.81
N ALA A 482 -7.98 0.89 -12.84
CA ALA A 482 -6.56 0.67 -13.08
C ALA A 482 -6.30 -0.57 -13.93
N PHE A 483 -6.94 -1.71 -13.62
CA PHE A 483 -6.87 -2.93 -14.42
C PHE A 483 -7.43 -2.70 -15.84
N GLY A 484 -8.58 -2.02 -15.97
CA GLY A 484 -9.16 -1.66 -17.27
C GLY A 484 -8.22 -0.82 -18.13
N ILE A 485 -7.58 0.20 -17.53
CA ILE A 485 -6.59 1.04 -18.20
C ILE A 485 -5.37 0.21 -18.61
N ARG A 486 -4.80 -0.58 -17.69
CA ARG A 486 -3.56 -1.34 -17.95
C ARG A 486 -3.74 -2.41 -19.01
N TYR A 487 -4.80 -3.21 -18.92
CA TYR A 487 -4.96 -4.42 -19.73
C TYR A 487 -5.92 -4.23 -20.92
N GLY A 488 -6.97 -3.43 -20.76
CA GLY A 488 -7.96 -3.16 -21.81
C GLY A 488 -7.54 -2.05 -22.77
N VAL A 489 -7.17 -0.87 -22.23
CA VAL A 489 -6.95 0.34 -23.03
C VAL A 489 -5.47 0.64 -23.30
N GLY A 490 -4.55 -0.01 -22.57
CA GLY A 490 -3.12 0.27 -22.66
C GLY A 490 -2.51 0.09 -24.05
N SER A 491 -3.07 -0.81 -24.88
CA SER A 491 -2.64 -0.99 -26.27
C SER A 491 -3.01 0.19 -27.16
N TRP A 492 -4.10 0.90 -26.87
CA TRP A 492 -4.51 2.08 -27.63
C TRP A 492 -3.57 3.26 -27.33
N PHE A 493 -3.14 3.40 -26.07
CA PHE A 493 -2.25 4.49 -25.67
C PHE A 493 -0.79 4.24 -26.01
N TYR A 494 -0.28 3.01 -25.93
CA TYR A 494 1.15 2.73 -26.12
C TYR A 494 1.48 2.02 -27.44
N GLY A 495 0.47 1.61 -28.21
CA GLY A 495 0.62 0.76 -29.40
C GLY A 495 0.75 -0.72 -29.02
N GLY A 496 0.02 -1.60 -29.72
CA GLY A 496 -0.11 -3.02 -29.37
C GLY A 496 1.20 -3.81 -29.29
N ALA A 497 2.28 -3.34 -29.92
CA ALA A 497 3.59 -3.99 -29.96
C ALA A 497 4.61 -3.46 -28.92
N ARG A 498 4.25 -2.50 -28.06
CA ARG A 498 5.19 -1.81 -27.14
C ARG A 498 4.83 -2.00 -25.66
N ARG A 499 4.15 -3.09 -25.33
CA ARG A 499 3.68 -3.40 -23.97
C ARG A 499 4.77 -3.94 -23.07
#